data_AF-A0A7X3NZ21-F1
#
_entry.id   AF-A0A7X3NZ21-F1
#
_cell.length_a   1.000
_cell.length_b   1.000
_cell.length_c   1.000
_cell.angle_alpha   90.00
_cell.angle_beta   90.00
_cell.angle_gamma   90.00
#
_symmetry.space_group_name_H-M   'P 1'
#
loop_
_entity.id
_entity.type
_entity.pdbx_description
1 polymer ?
#
loop_
_entity_poly.entity_id
_entity_poly.type
_entity_poly.pdbx_seq_one_letter_code
_entity_poly.pdbx_strand_id
1 'polypeptide(L)'
;MFNIDFVWRCKRCWSGTEIIEAHAQILKGVREQVRDDFLILVNANDGKVPVHSEYVNGSFMEIGPWHQGGYSYKYLQAVENTRLWNEKNLRSPQINSLRPQGFGQYAPDAPENKRWMRLFTTMSLTHSDGYILYTTGRSGFFNGFDEKGDFIPHHEHIWYDFWNALLGRPIGGDESKGVLHKTSKGGTIDGLFIREFTNGWAVYNRSGQERWVYLPEKVSGWHSGVENRHWHVLPDLDGEIYLKRTTDRRDVNEDGIVNILDLVAVANGFGGNAPDVNGDGVVNVLDLVAVANAFKQ
;
A
#
# COMPACT_ATOMS: atom_id res chain seq x y z
N MET A 1 10.61 -11.06 -17.83
CA MET A 1 10.26 -11.50 -16.46
C MET A 1 9.50 -12.81 -16.62
N PHE A 2 10.15 -13.95 -16.41
CA PHE A 2 9.45 -15.24 -16.39
C PHE A 2 8.96 -15.43 -14.95
N ASN A 3 7.68 -15.17 -14.73
CA ASN A 3 7.03 -15.39 -13.44
C ASN A 3 6.60 -16.86 -13.41
N ILE A 4 7.31 -17.69 -12.66
CA ILE A 4 6.80 -19.01 -12.31
C ILE A 4 6.10 -18.84 -10.96
N ASP A 5 4.80 -18.54 -11.02
CA ASP A 5 3.95 -18.54 -9.84
C ASP A 5 3.69 -20.00 -9.43
N PHE A 6 4.43 -20.49 -8.44
CA PHE A 6 4.01 -21.65 -7.68
C PHE A 6 3.01 -21.20 -6.60
N VAL A 7 1.73 -21.07 -6.97
CA VAL A 7 0.66 -20.87 -6.00
C VAL A 7 0.40 -22.18 -5.26
N TRP A 8 1.20 -22.44 -4.21
CA TRP A 8 0.91 -23.51 -3.26
C TRP A 8 -0.24 -23.05 -2.34
N ARG A 9 -1.44 -23.54 -2.62
CA ARG A 9 -2.65 -23.27 -1.82
C ARG A 9 -2.59 -24.06 -0.51
N CYS A 10 -1.77 -23.64 0.45
CA CYS A 10 -1.64 -24.33 1.73
C CYS A 10 -2.69 -23.83 2.73
N LYS A 11 -3.92 -24.38 2.67
CA LYS A 11 -5.08 -23.89 3.45
C LYS A 11 -5.07 -24.26 4.94
N ARG A 12 -3.99 -24.85 5.44
CA ARG A 12 -3.70 -25.16 6.86
C ARG A 12 -2.28 -25.71 6.84
N CYS A 13 -1.32 -25.02 7.46
CA CYS A 13 0.02 -25.54 7.64
C CYS A 13 -0.07 -26.97 8.17
N TRP A 14 0.35 -27.94 7.36
CA TRP A 14 0.46 -29.31 7.82
C TRP A 14 1.46 -29.29 8.96
N SER A 15 1.03 -29.71 10.14
CA SER A 15 1.80 -29.71 11.38
C SER A 15 2.86 -30.82 11.43
N GLY A 16 3.24 -31.36 10.27
CA GLY A 16 4.25 -32.41 10.15
C GLY A 16 5.58 -31.79 9.74
N THR A 17 6.61 -31.95 10.58
CA THR A 17 7.99 -31.56 10.28
C THR A 17 8.45 -32.02 8.89
N GLU A 18 8.04 -33.22 8.49
CA GLU A 18 8.35 -33.82 7.17
C GLU A 18 7.87 -32.97 5.99
N ILE A 19 6.70 -32.33 6.08
CA ILE A 19 6.18 -31.50 4.98
C ILE A 19 6.92 -30.16 4.90
N ILE A 20 7.27 -29.59 6.05
CA ILE A 20 8.10 -28.38 6.10
C ILE A 20 9.47 -28.66 5.50
N GLU A 21 10.09 -29.79 5.85
CA GLU A 21 11.38 -30.21 5.30
C GLU A 21 11.30 -30.50 3.79
N ALA A 22 10.24 -31.17 3.33
CA ALA A 22 10.04 -31.42 1.90
C ALA A 22 9.89 -30.12 1.10
N HIS A 23 9.12 -29.14 1.60
CA HIS A 23 9.03 -27.83 0.95
C HIS A 23 10.37 -27.10 0.93
N ALA A 24 11.14 -27.16 2.03
CA ALA A 24 12.47 -26.58 2.10
C ALA A 24 13.43 -27.22 1.08
N GLN A 25 13.38 -28.54 0.90
CA GLN A 25 14.16 -29.25 -0.11
C GLN A 25 13.78 -28.84 -1.53
N ILE A 26 12.48 -28.70 -1.82
CA ILE A 26 12.01 -28.21 -3.12
C ILE A 26 12.53 -26.78 -3.37
N LEU A 27 12.36 -25.87 -2.42
CA LEU A 27 12.82 -24.48 -2.56
C LEU A 27 14.33 -24.38 -2.72
N LYS A 28 15.10 -25.20 -1.99
CA LYS A 28 16.54 -25.33 -2.15
C LYS A 28 16.90 -25.81 -3.55
N GLY A 29 16.28 -26.89 -4.02
CA GLY A 29 16.50 -27.44 -5.36
C GLY A 29 16.16 -26.43 -6.46
N VAL A 30 15.06 -25.68 -6.33
CA VAL A 30 14.75 -24.58 -7.25
C VAL A 30 15.86 -23.53 -7.21
N ARG A 31 16.28 -23.10 -6.01
CA ARG A 31 17.31 -22.07 -5.85
C ARG A 31 18.67 -22.47 -6.43
N GLU A 32 19.02 -23.75 -6.41
CA GLU A 32 20.24 -24.30 -7.03
C GLU A 32 20.18 -24.30 -8.58
N GLN A 33 18.99 -24.24 -9.18
CA GLN A 33 18.80 -24.31 -10.64
C GLN A 33 18.50 -22.95 -11.28
N VAL A 34 18.17 -21.93 -10.48
CA VAL A 34 17.89 -20.58 -10.96
C VAL A 34 19.03 -19.62 -10.62
N ARG A 35 19.10 -18.53 -11.37
CA ARG A 35 19.99 -17.39 -11.07
C ARG A 35 19.71 -16.81 -9.68
N ASP A 36 20.73 -16.27 -9.01
CA ASP A 36 20.62 -15.78 -7.63
C ASP A 36 19.60 -14.64 -7.48
N ASP A 37 19.46 -13.80 -8.52
CA ASP A 37 18.50 -12.70 -8.60
C ASP A 37 17.09 -13.14 -9.06
N PHE A 38 16.83 -14.44 -9.23
CA PHE A 38 15.48 -14.95 -9.49
C PHE A 38 14.60 -14.73 -8.26
N LEU A 39 13.44 -14.11 -8.43
CA LEU A 39 12.56 -13.80 -7.32
C LEU A 39 11.62 -14.96 -7.04
N ILE A 40 11.52 -15.38 -5.78
CA ILE A 40 10.59 -16.42 -5.35
C ILE A 40 9.57 -15.83 -4.37
N LEU A 41 8.29 -15.94 -4.75
CA LEU A 41 7.13 -15.57 -3.94
C LEU A 41 6.39 -16.85 -3.54
N VAL A 42 6.07 -16.98 -2.25
CA VAL A 42 5.28 -18.12 -1.73
C VAL A 42 3.99 -17.64 -1.09
N ASN A 43 2.91 -18.40 -1.23
CA ASN A 43 1.68 -18.11 -0.49
C ASN A 43 1.77 -18.73 0.91
N ALA A 44 1.89 -17.89 1.94
CA ALA A 44 1.95 -18.32 3.33
C ALA A 44 0.71 -17.93 4.15
N ASN A 45 -0.34 -17.39 3.51
CA ASN A 45 -1.47 -16.74 4.19
C ASN A 45 -0.96 -15.74 5.26
N ASP A 46 -1.44 -15.82 6.49
CA ASP A 46 -0.98 -15.01 7.62
C ASP A 46 0.25 -15.57 8.37
N GLY A 47 0.84 -16.66 7.88
CA GLY A 47 1.95 -17.37 8.48
C GLY A 47 3.33 -16.81 8.13
N LYS A 48 4.28 -17.02 9.04
CA LYS A 48 5.72 -16.83 8.81
C LYS A 48 6.34 -18.10 8.25
N VAL A 49 7.43 -17.95 7.49
CA VAL A 49 8.13 -19.07 6.82
C VAL A 49 9.60 -19.17 7.23
N PRO A 50 9.93 -19.36 8.53
CA PRO A 50 11.31 -19.28 9.02
C PRO A 50 12.26 -20.31 8.41
N VAL A 51 11.77 -21.51 8.07
CA VAL A 51 12.59 -22.55 7.44
C VAL A 51 12.90 -22.22 5.96
N HIS A 52 12.08 -21.39 5.33
CA HIS A 52 12.17 -21.08 3.91
C HIS A 52 12.82 -19.72 3.62
N SER A 53 13.19 -18.96 4.66
CA SER A 53 13.56 -17.55 4.56
C SER A 53 14.78 -17.30 3.67
N GLU A 54 15.73 -18.24 3.64
CA GLU A 54 16.94 -18.18 2.81
C GLU A 54 16.71 -18.50 1.32
N TYR A 55 15.49 -18.87 0.94
CA TYR A 55 15.15 -19.21 -0.45
C TYR A 55 14.12 -18.26 -1.05
N VAL A 56 13.41 -17.50 -0.22
CA VAL A 56 12.20 -16.77 -0.60
C VAL A 56 12.41 -15.27 -0.49
N ASN A 57 11.96 -14.53 -1.50
CA ASN A 57 11.99 -13.07 -1.56
C ASN A 57 10.72 -12.42 -1.03
N GLY A 58 9.58 -13.12 -1.07
CA GLY A 58 8.34 -12.57 -0.54
C GLY A 58 7.32 -13.61 -0.12
N SER A 59 6.37 -13.16 0.69
CA SER A 59 5.15 -13.89 1.02
C SER A 59 3.92 -13.22 0.41
N PHE A 60 3.05 -14.01 -0.22
CA PHE A 60 1.70 -13.61 -0.62
C PHE A 60 0.74 -13.95 0.51
N MET A 61 0.33 -12.93 1.26
CA MET A 61 -0.43 -13.07 2.49
C MET A 61 -1.94 -12.94 2.24
N GLU A 62 -2.60 -14.05 1.95
CA GLU A 62 -4.06 -14.11 1.86
C GLU A 62 -4.68 -14.15 3.26
N ILE A 63 -5.45 -13.12 3.59
CA ILE A 63 -6.14 -13.02 4.88
C ILE A 63 -7.63 -12.76 4.67
N GLY A 64 -8.45 -13.24 5.59
CA GLY A 64 -9.90 -13.06 5.57
C GLY A 64 -10.48 -12.71 6.93
N PRO A 65 -11.69 -12.15 6.98
CA PRO A 65 -12.37 -11.88 8.24
C PRO A 65 -12.77 -13.20 8.91
N TRP A 66 -12.54 -13.31 10.23
CA TRP A 66 -12.82 -14.53 11.00
C TRP A 66 -14.24 -14.54 11.63
N HIS A 67 -14.98 -13.45 11.52
CA HIS A 67 -16.35 -13.32 12.03
C HIS A 67 -17.14 -12.22 11.30
N GLN A 68 -18.47 -12.19 11.47
CA GLN A 68 -19.37 -11.21 10.82
C GLN A 68 -18.99 -9.74 11.09
N GLY A 69 -18.36 -9.45 12.23
CA GLY A 69 -17.85 -8.11 12.59
C GLY A 69 -16.48 -7.71 12.00
N GLY A 70 -15.84 -8.57 11.20
CA GLY A 70 -14.59 -8.25 10.51
C GLY A 70 -13.30 -8.77 11.12
N TYR A 71 -12.25 -7.95 11.06
CA TYR A 71 -10.93 -8.30 11.58
C TYR A 71 -10.82 -7.81 13.03
N SER A 72 -10.44 -8.71 13.94
CA SER A 72 -10.17 -8.32 15.33
C SER A 72 -8.82 -7.59 15.46
N TYR A 73 -8.68 -6.72 16.46
CA TYR A 73 -7.41 -6.05 16.78
C TYR A 73 -6.24 -7.03 16.92
N LYS A 74 -6.47 -8.13 17.67
CA LYS A 74 -5.46 -9.17 17.87
C LYS A 74 -5.01 -9.78 16.55
N TYR A 75 -5.94 -9.96 15.61
CA TYR A 75 -5.61 -10.50 14.30
C TYR A 75 -4.86 -9.49 13.43
N LEU A 76 -5.25 -8.20 13.43
CA LEU A 76 -4.51 -7.15 12.74
C LEU A 76 -3.07 -7.03 13.26
N GLN A 77 -2.87 -7.09 14.58
CA GLN A 77 -1.54 -7.13 15.19
C GLN A 77 -0.72 -8.34 14.74
N ALA A 78 -1.35 -9.52 14.56
CA ALA A 78 -0.67 -10.69 14.03
C ALA A 78 -0.26 -10.50 12.57
N VAL A 79 -1.12 -9.90 11.75
CA VAL A 79 -0.81 -9.56 10.35
C VAL A 79 0.37 -8.59 10.27
N GLU A 80 0.37 -7.50 11.04
CA GLU A 80 1.49 -6.55 11.13
C GLU A 80 2.79 -7.23 11.53
N ASN A 81 2.71 -8.11 12.54
CA ASN A 81 3.88 -8.83 13.02
C ASN A 81 4.46 -9.79 11.97
N THR A 82 3.60 -10.48 11.20
CA THR A 82 4.04 -11.31 10.09
C THR A 82 4.63 -10.46 8.96
N ARG A 83 4.05 -9.30 8.64
CA ARG A 83 4.59 -8.38 7.62
C ARG A 83 5.99 -7.89 7.99
N LEU A 84 6.17 -7.35 9.19
CA LEU A 84 7.49 -6.89 9.66
C LEU A 84 8.51 -8.02 9.73
N TRP A 85 8.07 -9.24 10.10
CA TRP A 85 8.94 -10.40 10.05
C TRP A 85 9.37 -10.72 8.61
N ASN A 86 8.45 -10.68 7.64
CA ASN A 86 8.78 -10.94 6.24
C ASN A 86 9.75 -9.90 5.67
N GLU A 87 9.54 -8.61 5.96
CA GLU A 87 10.45 -7.53 5.53
C GLU A 87 11.87 -7.75 6.06
N LYS A 88 11.99 -8.20 7.32
CA LYS A 88 13.29 -8.39 7.98
C LYS A 88 14.00 -9.69 7.61
N ASN A 89 13.27 -10.78 7.38
CA ASN A 89 13.86 -12.12 7.35
C ASN A 89 13.90 -12.74 5.95
N LEU A 90 13.11 -12.25 4.99
CA LEU A 90 13.13 -12.77 3.63
C LEU A 90 14.24 -12.11 2.80
N ARG A 91 14.59 -12.75 1.69
CA ARG A 91 15.69 -12.30 0.82
C ARG A 91 15.36 -10.99 0.13
N SER A 92 16.39 -10.15 0.03
CA SER A 92 16.36 -8.97 -0.82
C SER A 92 16.45 -9.34 -2.31
N PRO A 93 15.79 -8.60 -3.22
CA PRO A 93 14.77 -7.59 -2.91
C PRO A 93 13.49 -8.26 -2.41
N GLN A 94 12.87 -7.66 -1.39
CA GLN A 94 11.63 -8.17 -0.83
C GLN A 94 10.44 -7.86 -1.77
N ILE A 95 9.58 -8.85 -1.97
CA ILE A 95 8.36 -8.71 -2.82
C ILE A 95 7.10 -9.16 -2.08
N ASN A 96 7.01 -8.82 -0.79
CA ASN A 96 5.89 -9.17 0.07
C ASN A 96 4.57 -8.58 -0.44
N SER A 97 3.48 -9.33 -0.34
CA SER A 97 2.16 -8.91 -0.82
C SER A 97 1.10 -9.16 0.24
N LEU A 98 0.22 -8.18 0.51
CA LEU A 98 -0.98 -8.37 1.33
C LEU A 98 -2.21 -8.56 0.46
N ARG A 99 -2.99 -9.61 0.70
CA ARG A 99 -4.28 -9.83 0.03
C ARG A 99 -5.38 -9.95 1.08
N PRO A 100 -5.90 -8.82 1.58
CA PRO A 100 -7.04 -8.83 2.49
C PRO A 100 -8.35 -9.11 1.74
N GLN A 101 -9.25 -9.81 2.41
CA GLN A 101 -10.62 -10.01 1.97
C GLN A 101 -11.58 -8.99 2.59
N GLY A 102 -12.35 -8.31 1.75
CA GLY A 102 -13.49 -7.51 2.14
C GLY A 102 -14.69 -8.36 2.55
N PHE A 103 -15.86 -7.74 2.55
CA PHE A 103 -17.09 -8.32 3.07
C PHE A 103 -18.10 -8.49 1.94
N GLY A 104 -18.37 -9.75 1.57
CA GLY A 104 -19.31 -10.06 0.49
C GLY A 104 -20.76 -9.62 0.77
N GLN A 105 -21.11 -9.33 2.02
CA GLN A 105 -22.41 -8.78 2.40
C GLN A 105 -22.58 -7.29 2.04
N TYR A 106 -21.49 -6.59 1.71
CA TYR A 106 -21.52 -5.19 1.29
C TYR A 106 -21.13 -5.09 -0.18
N ALA A 107 -21.65 -4.07 -0.87
CA ALA A 107 -21.19 -3.75 -2.21
C ALA A 107 -19.66 -3.46 -2.20
N PRO A 108 -18.92 -3.80 -3.27
CA PRO A 108 -17.49 -3.54 -3.37
C PRO A 108 -17.06 -2.10 -3.02
N ASP A 109 -17.90 -1.13 -3.37
CA ASP A 109 -17.70 0.31 -3.22
C ASP A 109 -18.45 0.92 -2.02
N ALA A 110 -19.09 0.09 -1.21
CA ALA A 110 -19.76 0.51 0.01
C ALA A 110 -18.77 1.14 1.02
N PRO A 111 -19.23 2.07 1.87
CA PRO A 111 -18.39 2.73 2.88
C PRO A 111 -17.59 1.76 3.74
N GLU A 112 -18.17 0.63 4.13
CA GLU A 112 -17.53 -0.40 4.96
C GLU A 112 -16.34 -1.06 4.25
N ASN A 113 -16.51 -1.49 2.99
CA ASN A 113 -15.42 -2.10 2.22
C ASN A 113 -14.33 -1.07 1.90
N LYS A 114 -14.70 0.17 1.56
CA LYS A 114 -13.74 1.26 1.35
C LYS A 114 -12.92 1.56 2.61
N ARG A 115 -13.54 1.56 3.80
CA ARG A 115 -12.84 1.73 5.08
C ARG A 115 -11.79 0.65 5.30
N TRP A 116 -12.16 -0.62 5.13
CA TRP A 116 -11.22 -1.73 5.28
C TRP A 116 -10.10 -1.71 4.22
N MET A 117 -10.43 -1.33 2.98
CA MET A 117 -9.44 -1.13 1.93
C MET A 117 -8.42 -0.05 2.32
N ARG A 118 -8.87 1.10 2.83
CA ARG A 118 -7.97 2.16 3.31
C ARG A 118 -7.09 1.67 4.47
N LEU A 119 -7.69 1.01 5.46
CA LEU A 119 -6.97 0.43 6.59
C LEU A 119 -5.84 -0.49 6.13
N PHE A 120 -6.11 -1.44 5.24
CA PHE A 120 -5.08 -2.39 4.81
C PHE A 120 -4.06 -1.74 3.87
N THR A 121 -4.48 -0.76 3.08
CA THR A 121 -3.59 0.04 2.22
C THR A 121 -2.57 0.78 3.08
N THR A 122 -3.02 1.53 4.08
CA THR A 122 -2.10 2.28 4.93
C THR A 122 -1.34 1.39 5.92
N MET A 123 -1.91 0.28 6.38
CA MET A 123 -1.14 -0.76 7.09
C MET A 123 0.02 -1.26 6.21
N SER A 124 -0.24 -1.56 4.95
CA SER A 124 0.79 -2.04 4.03
C SER A 124 1.88 -0.99 3.81
N LEU A 125 1.50 0.26 3.53
CA LEU A 125 2.43 1.38 3.35
C LEU A 125 3.28 1.66 4.59
N THR A 126 2.70 1.56 5.78
CA THR A 126 3.42 1.83 7.04
C THR A 126 4.30 0.67 7.50
N HIS A 127 4.07 -0.56 7.04
CA HIS A 127 4.77 -1.76 7.54
C HIS A 127 5.65 -2.46 6.50
N SER A 128 5.66 -2.02 5.23
CA SER A 128 6.31 -2.73 4.13
C SER A 128 6.52 -1.80 2.93
N ASP A 129 7.47 -2.15 2.06
CA ASP A 129 7.61 -1.53 0.72
C ASP A 129 6.99 -2.43 -0.39
N GLY A 130 6.31 -3.48 0.03
CA GLY A 130 5.68 -4.46 -0.85
C GLY A 130 4.31 -4.02 -1.34
N TYR A 131 3.56 -5.00 -1.81
CA TYR A 131 2.33 -4.80 -2.56
C TYR A 131 1.09 -5.06 -1.70
N ILE A 132 -0.04 -4.50 -2.13
CA ILE A 132 -1.36 -4.83 -1.58
C ILE A 132 -2.35 -5.04 -2.72
N LEU A 133 -3.23 -6.02 -2.53
CA LEU A 133 -4.35 -6.31 -3.41
C LEU A 133 -5.61 -6.60 -2.58
N TYR A 134 -6.51 -5.62 -2.47
CA TYR A 134 -7.77 -5.79 -1.75
C TYR A 134 -8.79 -6.57 -2.59
N THR A 135 -9.53 -7.50 -1.98
CA THR A 135 -10.65 -8.20 -2.65
C THR A 135 -11.98 -7.72 -2.10
N THR A 136 -13.02 -7.67 -2.94
CA THR A 136 -14.34 -7.14 -2.55
C THR A 136 -15.07 -7.98 -1.51
N GLY A 137 -14.62 -9.22 -1.30
CA GLY A 137 -15.23 -10.15 -0.35
C GLY A 137 -16.41 -10.92 -0.90
N ARG A 138 -16.90 -10.62 -2.12
CA ARG A 138 -17.86 -11.46 -2.82
C ARG A 138 -17.25 -12.85 -3.06
N SER A 139 -17.68 -13.78 -2.22
CA SER A 139 -17.31 -15.19 -2.26
C SER A 139 -18.58 -16.01 -2.53
N GLY A 140 -18.66 -16.86 -3.54
CA GLY A 140 -17.54 -17.49 -4.19
C GLY A 140 -17.73 -18.99 -4.29
N PHE A 141 -16.78 -19.80 -3.83
CA PHE A 141 -16.30 -21.07 -4.44
C PHE A 141 -16.36 -21.26 -5.97
N PHE A 142 -17.39 -20.76 -6.66
CA PHE A 142 -17.55 -20.71 -8.10
C PHE A 142 -18.01 -19.30 -8.54
N ASN A 143 -17.86 -18.99 -9.83
CA ASN A 143 -18.55 -17.83 -10.39
C ASN A 143 -20.06 -18.02 -10.19
N GLY A 144 -20.75 -16.95 -9.83
CA GLY A 144 -22.19 -16.96 -9.56
C GLY A 144 -22.96 -16.19 -10.62
N PHE A 145 -24.28 -16.15 -10.44
CA PHE A 145 -25.15 -15.19 -11.09
C PHE A 145 -25.96 -14.47 -9.99
N ASP A 146 -26.24 -13.18 -10.17
CA ASP A 146 -27.12 -12.44 -9.26
C ASP A 146 -28.59 -12.85 -9.45
N GLU A 147 -29.50 -12.25 -8.67
CA GLU A 147 -30.95 -12.49 -8.77
C GLU A 147 -31.55 -12.13 -10.14
N LYS A 148 -30.83 -11.35 -10.95
CA LYS A 148 -31.21 -10.93 -12.30
C LYS A 148 -30.58 -11.81 -13.39
N GLY A 149 -29.73 -12.76 -13.02
CA GLY A 149 -29.01 -13.62 -13.94
C GLY A 149 -27.72 -13.01 -14.49
N ASP A 150 -27.22 -11.91 -13.91
CA ASP A 150 -25.96 -11.29 -14.31
C ASP A 150 -24.77 -12.04 -13.69
N PHE A 151 -23.73 -12.29 -14.49
CA PHE A 151 -22.55 -13.03 -14.05
C PHE A 151 -21.81 -12.30 -12.93
N ILE A 152 -21.62 -12.97 -11.80
CA ILE A 152 -20.82 -12.50 -10.67
C ILE A 152 -19.47 -13.25 -10.70
N PRO A 153 -18.39 -12.59 -11.12
CA PRO A 153 -17.07 -13.19 -11.05
C PRO A 153 -16.68 -13.47 -9.60
N HIS A 154 -16.01 -14.59 -9.44
CA HIS A 154 -15.45 -14.98 -8.17
C HIS A 154 -14.14 -14.22 -7.91
N HIS A 155 -13.88 -13.82 -6.65
CA HIS A 155 -12.63 -13.12 -6.29
C HIS A 155 -12.46 -11.80 -7.06
N GLU A 156 -13.50 -10.97 -7.04
CA GLU A 156 -13.44 -9.63 -7.62
C GLU A 156 -12.38 -8.75 -6.96
N HIS A 157 -11.67 -8.04 -7.82
CA HIS A 157 -10.78 -6.95 -7.47
C HIS A 157 -11.27 -5.71 -8.21
N ILE A 158 -11.35 -4.59 -7.50
CA ILE A 158 -11.64 -3.30 -8.10
C ILE A 158 -10.49 -2.35 -7.82
N TRP A 159 -10.26 -1.44 -8.76
CA TRP A 159 -9.35 -0.33 -8.55
C TRP A 159 -10.07 0.73 -7.71
N TYR A 160 -9.44 1.18 -6.63
CA TYR A 160 -10.00 2.22 -5.76
C TYR A 160 -9.29 3.55 -6.03
N ASP A 161 -10.04 4.64 -6.15
CA ASP A 161 -9.45 5.99 -6.32
C ASP A 161 -8.48 6.37 -5.20
N PHE A 162 -8.62 5.75 -4.03
CA PHE A 162 -7.67 5.88 -2.93
C PHE A 162 -6.22 5.53 -3.34
N TRP A 163 -6.05 4.58 -4.26
CA TRP A 163 -4.74 4.17 -4.79
C TRP A 163 -4.17 5.10 -5.85
N ASN A 164 -4.95 6.08 -6.33
CA ASN A 164 -4.46 7.11 -7.23
C ASN A 164 -3.71 8.24 -6.49
N ALA A 165 -3.64 8.19 -5.14
CA ALA A 165 -2.87 9.16 -4.38
C ALA A 165 -1.38 9.12 -4.80
N LEU A 166 -0.87 10.26 -5.27
CA LEU A 166 0.52 10.42 -5.71
C LEU A 166 1.46 10.58 -4.50
N LEU A 167 1.49 9.56 -3.63
CA LEU A 167 2.24 9.59 -2.37
C LEU A 167 3.77 9.57 -2.56
N GLY A 168 4.22 9.03 -3.69
CA GLY A 168 5.63 8.95 -4.05
C GLY A 168 6.39 7.81 -3.36
N ARG A 169 7.66 8.01 -3.02
CA ARG A 169 8.55 6.98 -2.45
C ARG A 169 8.70 7.12 -0.93
N PRO A 170 8.89 6.04 -0.17
CA PRO A 170 9.11 6.14 1.28
C PRO A 170 10.38 6.94 1.58
N ILE A 171 10.33 7.75 2.64
CA ILE A 171 11.51 8.43 3.20
C ILE A 171 12.07 7.59 4.35
N GLY A 172 13.37 7.31 4.29
CA GLY A 172 14.05 6.37 5.20
C GLY A 172 14.07 4.93 4.67
N GLY A 173 14.78 4.06 5.37
CA GLY A 173 14.88 2.63 5.07
C GLY A 173 13.93 1.78 5.91
N ASP A 174 14.34 0.54 6.20
CA ASP A 174 13.58 -0.42 7.01
C ASP A 174 13.28 0.09 8.42
N GLU A 175 14.09 1.02 8.95
CA GLU A 175 13.87 1.65 10.25
C GLU A 175 12.60 2.52 10.31
N SER A 176 12.02 2.87 9.16
CA SER A 176 10.76 3.61 9.07
C SER A 176 9.51 2.71 9.11
N LYS A 177 9.67 1.39 8.97
CA LYS A 177 8.56 0.43 8.90
C LYS A 177 8.05 0.05 10.29
N GLY A 178 6.73 0.08 10.48
CA GLY A 178 6.07 -0.32 11.73
C GLY A 178 6.38 0.56 12.93
N VAL A 179 6.78 1.81 12.70
CA VAL A 179 7.12 2.75 13.77
C VAL A 179 5.85 3.35 14.37
N LEU A 180 5.65 3.15 15.67
CA LEU A 180 4.55 3.76 16.41
C LEU A 180 4.72 5.29 16.47
N HIS A 181 3.61 5.99 16.32
CA HIS A 181 3.60 7.45 16.40
C HIS A 181 4.01 7.93 17.82
N LYS A 182 4.99 8.83 17.86
CA LYS A 182 5.45 9.48 19.08
C LYS A 182 4.70 10.78 19.29
N THR A 183 4.13 10.94 20.48
CA THR A 183 3.52 12.18 20.94
C THR A 183 4.59 13.23 21.25
N SER A 184 4.20 14.51 21.26
CA SER A 184 5.07 15.63 21.66
C SER A 184 5.63 15.52 23.09
N LYS A 185 5.03 14.68 23.93
CA LYS A 185 5.46 14.40 25.31
C LYS A 185 6.39 13.18 25.43
N GLY A 186 6.83 12.60 24.31
CA GLY A 186 7.78 11.48 24.30
C GLY A 186 7.18 10.08 24.48
N GLY A 187 5.86 9.95 24.68
CA GLY A 187 5.17 8.65 24.69
C GLY A 187 4.76 8.19 23.29
N THR A 188 4.49 6.90 23.11
CA THR A 188 3.93 6.33 21.87
C THR A 188 2.44 6.07 21.98
N ILE A 189 1.71 6.18 20.87
CA ILE A 189 0.31 5.75 20.78
C ILE A 189 0.28 4.34 20.17
N ASP A 190 -0.09 3.33 20.97
CA ASP A 190 -0.27 1.97 20.42
C ASP A 190 -1.34 1.97 19.33
N GLY A 191 -1.05 1.28 18.24
CA GLY A 191 -1.94 1.15 17.09
C GLY A 191 -2.06 2.38 16.20
N LEU A 192 -1.25 3.42 16.40
CA LEU A 192 -1.16 4.54 15.46
C LEU A 192 0.21 4.55 14.79
N PHE A 193 0.23 4.43 13.47
CA PHE A 193 1.44 4.38 12.67
C PHE A 193 1.42 5.50 11.63
N ILE A 194 2.54 6.19 11.48
CA ILE A 194 2.73 7.25 10.50
C ILE A 194 4.06 7.00 9.79
N ARG A 195 4.04 6.91 8.47
CA ARG A 195 5.25 6.78 7.66
C ARG A 195 5.29 7.87 6.61
N GLU A 196 6.43 8.52 6.50
CA GLU A 196 6.66 9.60 5.54
C GLU A 196 7.07 9.07 4.18
N PHE A 197 6.57 9.75 3.14
CA PHE A 197 6.89 9.55 1.75
C PHE A 197 7.24 10.92 1.12
N THR A 198 7.84 10.90 -0.08
CA THR A 198 8.31 12.12 -0.75
C THR A 198 7.23 13.19 -0.83
N ASN A 199 5.98 12.80 -1.08
CA ASN A 199 4.88 13.72 -1.32
C ASN A 199 3.86 13.74 -0.19
N GLY A 200 4.13 13.12 0.97
CA GLY A 200 3.10 13.01 1.99
C GLY A 200 3.37 11.99 3.09
N TRP A 201 2.29 11.58 3.75
CA TRP A 201 2.32 10.59 4.82
C TRP A 201 1.20 9.57 4.63
N ALA A 202 1.52 8.30 4.87
CA ALA A 202 0.51 7.27 5.10
C ALA A 202 0.26 7.15 6.61
N VAL A 203 -1.02 7.14 7.00
CA VAL A 203 -1.42 7.01 8.40
C VAL A 203 -2.37 5.84 8.56
N TYR A 204 -2.07 4.98 9.52
CA TYR A 204 -2.84 3.80 9.86
C TYR A 204 -3.25 3.85 11.33
N ASN A 205 -4.56 3.74 11.61
CA ASN A 205 -5.11 3.77 12.97
C ASN A 205 -5.90 2.49 13.29
N ARG A 206 -5.42 1.77 14.30
CA ARG A 206 -6.08 0.64 14.99
C ARG A 206 -5.98 0.79 16.52
N SER A 207 -5.96 2.02 16.99
CA SER A 207 -5.65 2.35 18.39
C SER A 207 -6.82 2.17 19.35
N GLY A 208 -7.98 1.69 18.88
CA GLY A 208 -9.18 1.49 19.68
C GLY A 208 -10.07 2.73 19.81
N GLN A 209 -9.67 3.86 19.21
CA GLN A 209 -10.43 5.10 19.19
C GLN A 209 -10.00 6.03 18.06
N GLU A 210 -10.84 7.03 17.78
CA GLU A 210 -10.51 8.14 16.89
C GLU A 210 -9.26 8.89 17.38
N ARG A 211 -8.43 9.32 16.43
CA ARG A 211 -7.19 10.05 16.72
C ARG A 211 -7.14 11.38 15.98
N TRP A 212 -6.68 12.39 16.72
CA TRP A 212 -6.19 13.64 16.16
C TRP A 212 -4.73 13.45 15.76
N VAL A 213 -4.45 13.57 14.47
CA VAL A 213 -3.14 13.39 13.88
C VAL A 213 -2.55 14.74 13.53
N TYR A 214 -1.40 15.07 14.10
CA TYR A 214 -0.62 16.24 13.74
C TYR A 214 0.47 15.84 12.74
N LEU A 215 0.55 16.56 11.62
CA LEU A 215 1.62 16.43 10.63
C LEU A 215 2.48 17.70 10.60
N PRO A 216 3.80 17.56 10.39
CA PRO A 216 4.75 18.67 10.51
C PRO A 216 4.51 19.77 9.47
N GLU A 217 3.91 19.41 8.34
CA GLU A 217 3.51 20.33 7.27
C GLU A 217 1.99 20.37 7.12
N LYS A 218 1.47 21.44 6.51
CA LYS A 218 0.07 21.47 6.12
C LYS A 218 -0.12 20.57 4.91
N VAL A 219 -1.10 19.68 5.03
CA VAL A 219 -1.38 18.65 4.04
C VAL A 219 -2.88 18.53 3.80
N SER A 220 -3.22 17.89 2.69
CA SER A 220 -4.59 17.56 2.33
C SER A 220 -4.83 16.07 2.47
N GLY A 221 -5.94 15.68 3.11
CA GLY A 221 -6.34 14.27 3.19
C GLY A 221 -6.93 13.81 1.87
N TRP A 222 -6.40 12.72 1.31
CA TRP A 222 -6.79 12.23 -0.01
C TRP A 222 -8.23 11.72 -0.05
N HIS A 223 -8.63 10.92 0.94
CA HIS A 223 -10.02 10.46 1.02
C HIS A 223 -10.95 11.50 1.65
N SER A 224 -10.53 12.09 2.76
CA SER A 224 -11.36 13.02 3.55
C SER A 224 -11.61 14.36 2.85
N GLY A 225 -10.77 14.74 1.87
CA GLY A 225 -10.86 16.03 1.18
C GLY A 225 -10.57 17.24 2.08
N VAL A 226 -10.08 17.02 3.31
CA VAL A 226 -9.73 18.11 4.22
C VAL A 226 -8.42 18.73 3.75
N GLU A 227 -8.48 19.97 3.27
CA GLU A 227 -7.33 20.61 2.65
C GLU A 227 -6.48 21.47 3.60
N ASN A 228 -5.16 21.44 3.37
CA ASN A 228 -4.20 22.41 3.91
C ASN A 228 -4.24 22.59 5.45
N ARG A 229 -4.27 21.48 6.19
CA ARG A 229 -4.26 21.49 7.67
C ARG A 229 -3.09 20.69 8.24
N HIS A 230 -2.67 21.07 9.44
CA HIS A 230 -1.75 20.25 10.25
C HIS A 230 -2.48 19.15 11.01
N TRP A 231 -3.69 19.45 11.50
CA TRP A 231 -4.49 18.55 12.32
C TRP A 231 -5.58 17.89 11.48
N HIS A 232 -5.61 16.56 11.53
CA HIS A 232 -6.61 15.73 10.85
C HIS A 232 -7.22 14.74 11.83
N VAL A 233 -8.48 14.41 11.61
CA VAL A 233 -9.21 13.41 12.40
C VAL A 233 -9.21 12.11 11.62
N LEU A 234 -8.71 11.04 12.24
CA LEU A 234 -8.71 9.70 11.65
C LEU A 234 -9.50 8.75 12.56
N PRO A 235 -10.63 8.19 12.07
CA PRO A 235 -11.38 7.18 12.79
C PRO A 235 -10.52 5.96 13.15
N ASP A 236 -10.99 5.21 14.13
CA ASP A 236 -10.41 3.92 14.46
C ASP A 236 -10.72 2.88 13.38
N LEU A 237 -9.84 1.89 13.24
CA LEU A 237 -9.91 0.88 12.19
C LEU A 237 -10.06 1.48 10.78
N ASP A 238 -9.28 2.51 10.50
CA ASP A 238 -9.22 3.20 9.22
C ASP A 238 -7.77 3.64 8.88
N GLY A 239 -7.61 4.17 7.67
CA GLY A 239 -6.37 4.71 7.15
C GLY A 239 -6.61 5.93 6.28
N GLU A 240 -5.60 6.79 6.17
CA GLU A 240 -5.62 7.94 5.27
C GLU A 240 -4.24 8.18 4.66
N ILE A 241 -4.23 8.75 3.46
CA ILE A 241 -3.03 9.30 2.81
C ILE A 241 -3.15 10.82 2.85
N TYR A 242 -2.13 11.48 3.39
CA TYR A 242 -2.06 12.93 3.44
C TYR A 242 -1.00 13.44 2.50
N LEU A 243 -1.41 14.23 1.50
CA LEU A 243 -0.51 14.75 0.48
C LEU A 243 -0.02 16.15 0.86
N LYS A 244 1.29 16.36 0.74
CA LYS A 244 1.91 17.68 0.74
C LYS A 244 1.30 18.44 -0.43
N ARG A 245 0.87 19.68 -0.17
CA ARG A 245 0.53 20.56 -1.27
C ARG A 245 1.82 20.86 -2.02
N THR A 246 1.91 20.49 -3.28
CA THR A 246 2.99 21.04 -4.10
C THR A 246 2.79 22.55 -4.17
N THR A 247 3.74 23.28 -3.62
CA THR A 247 3.80 24.75 -3.78
C THR A 247 4.72 25.12 -4.94
N ASP A 248 5.33 24.12 -5.57
CA ASP A 248 6.17 24.32 -6.71
C ASP A 248 5.29 24.44 -7.96
N ARG A 249 5.15 25.66 -8.48
CA ARG A 249 4.42 25.93 -9.72
C ARG A 249 4.98 25.17 -10.93
N ARG A 250 6.19 24.61 -10.80
CA ARG A 250 6.87 23.84 -11.84
C ARG A 250 6.52 22.36 -11.78
N ASP A 251 5.93 21.89 -10.69
CA ASP A 251 5.30 20.57 -10.56
C ASP A 251 3.86 20.70 -11.04
N VAL A 252 3.73 20.80 -12.35
CA VAL A 252 2.52 21.18 -13.07
C VAL A 252 1.50 20.04 -13.06
N ASN A 253 1.96 18.80 -13.01
CA ASN A 253 1.07 17.64 -12.90
C ASN A 253 0.74 17.27 -11.44
N GLU A 254 1.29 18.03 -10.48
CA GLU A 254 1.13 17.86 -9.04
C GLU A 254 1.49 16.44 -8.53
N ASP A 255 2.44 15.78 -9.21
CA ASP A 255 2.93 14.46 -8.82
C ASP A 255 4.04 14.51 -7.75
N GLY A 256 4.41 15.72 -7.31
CA GLY A 256 5.42 15.98 -6.30
C GLY A 256 6.86 15.91 -6.82
N ILE A 257 7.07 15.65 -8.12
CA ILE A 257 8.39 15.50 -8.73
C ILE A 257 8.46 16.32 -10.02
N VAL A 258 9.16 17.46 -9.97
CA VAL A 258 9.44 18.24 -11.18
C VAL A 258 10.36 17.47 -12.14
N ASN A 259 9.79 16.95 -13.23
CA ASN A 259 10.47 16.12 -14.22
C ASN A 259 9.90 16.32 -15.65
N ILE A 260 10.28 15.45 -16.59
CA ILE A 260 9.86 15.54 -18.00
C ILE A 260 8.34 15.53 -18.19
N LEU A 261 7.60 14.93 -17.27
CA LEU A 261 6.14 14.91 -17.31
C LEU A 261 5.54 16.30 -17.08
N ASP A 262 6.16 17.16 -16.27
CA ASP A 262 5.75 18.55 -16.10
C ASP A 262 6.02 19.38 -17.36
N LEU A 263 7.15 19.13 -18.04
CA LEU A 263 7.42 19.76 -19.34
C LEU A 263 6.35 19.38 -20.37
N VAL A 264 5.94 18.12 -20.39
CA VAL A 264 4.86 17.66 -21.27
C VAL A 264 3.54 18.34 -20.89
N ALA A 265 3.24 18.50 -19.60
CA ALA A 265 2.04 19.20 -19.14
C ALA A 265 2.03 20.68 -19.57
N VAL A 266 3.17 21.38 -19.47
CA VAL A 266 3.33 22.74 -19.99
C VAL A 266 3.20 22.80 -21.52
N ALA A 267 3.85 21.87 -22.24
CA ALA A 267 3.80 21.83 -23.70
C ALA A 267 2.38 21.62 -24.24
N ASN A 268 1.53 20.89 -23.51
CA ASN A 268 0.11 20.73 -23.88
C ASN A 268 -0.70 22.02 -23.78
N GLY A 269 -0.25 22.99 -22.97
CA GLY A 269 -0.87 24.30 -22.81
C GLY A 269 -0.32 25.40 -23.71
N PHE A 270 0.65 25.09 -24.58
CA PHE A 270 1.42 26.09 -25.33
C PHE A 270 0.55 27.02 -26.18
N GLY A 271 0.75 28.34 -26.04
CA GLY A 271 -0.07 29.39 -26.66
C GLY A 271 -1.38 29.69 -25.96
N GLY A 272 -1.72 28.96 -24.88
CA GLY A 272 -2.84 29.24 -24.00
C GLY A 272 -2.44 30.05 -22.76
N ASN A 273 -3.30 30.01 -21.73
CA ASN A 273 -3.11 30.76 -20.48
C ASN A 273 -2.87 29.84 -19.26
N ALA A 274 -2.84 28.53 -19.44
CA ALA A 274 -2.54 27.56 -18.39
C ALA A 274 -1.89 26.29 -18.98
N PRO A 275 -0.89 25.69 -18.30
CA PRO A 275 -0.31 26.11 -17.02
C PRO A 275 0.78 27.19 -17.22
N ASP A 276 0.48 28.43 -16.79
CA ASP A 276 1.39 29.58 -16.80
C ASP A 276 2.26 29.54 -15.54
N VAL A 277 3.45 28.96 -15.71
CA VAL A 277 4.38 28.65 -14.61
C VAL A 277 5.06 29.93 -14.12
N ASN A 278 5.39 30.84 -15.05
CA ASN A 278 6.13 32.06 -14.76
C ASN A 278 5.21 33.25 -14.35
N GLY A 279 3.91 33.18 -14.66
CA GLY A 279 2.90 34.18 -14.29
C GLY A 279 2.78 35.37 -15.24
N ASP A 280 3.27 35.28 -16.48
CA ASP A 280 3.23 36.34 -17.49
C ASP A 280 1.92 36.39 -18.30
N GLY A 281 1.04 35.41 -18.10
CA GLY A 281 -0.27 35.29 -18.74
C GLY A 281 -0.29 34.51 -20.05
N VAL A 282 0.84 33.97 -20.53
CA VAL A 282 0.91 33.21 -21.79
C VAL A 282 1.86 32.02 -21.65
N VAL A 283 1.35 30.80 -21.84
CA VAL A 283 2.17 29.59 -21.83
C VAL A 283 3.08 29.56 -23.05
N ASN A 284 4.38 29.66 -22.82
CA ASN A 284 5.37 29.71 -23.89
C ASN A 284 6.68 29.01 -23.50
N VAL A 285 7.74 29.23 -24.28
CA VAL A 285 9.05 28.59 -24.06
C VAL A 285 9.65 28.95 -22.70
N LEU A 286 9.32 30.10 -22.13
CA LEU A 286 9.79 30.53 -20.82
C LEU A 286 9.23 29.65 -19.69
N ASP A 287 8.00 29.15 -19.81
CA ASP A 287 7.42 28.20 -18.86
C ASP A 287 8.12 26.84 -18.93
N LEU A 288 8.40 26.36 -20.15
CA LEU A 288 9.19 25.13 -20.34
C LEU A 288 10.58 25.28 -19.73
N VAL A 289 11.24 26.42 -19.95
CA VAL A 289 12.57 26.69 -19.37
C VAL A 289 12.48 26.78 -17.84
N ALA A 290 11.42 27.38 -17.28
CA ALA A 290 11.23 27.47 -15.84
C ALA A 290 11.11 26.08 -15.19
N VAL A 291 10.38 25.16 -15.81
CA VAL A 291 10.28 23.76 -15.38
C VAL A 291 11.59 23.00 -15.57
N ALA A 292 12.22 23.09 -16.74
CA ALA A 292 13.48 22.40 -17.03
C ALA A 292 14.62 22.81 -16.07
N ASN A 293 14.68 24.09 -15.69
CA ASN A 293 15.66 24.60 -14.73
C ASN A 293 15.44 24.10 -13.30
N ALA A 294 14.28 23.49 -13.00
CA ALA A 294 13.97 22.92 -11.69
C ALA A 294 14.14 21.39 -11.63
N PHE A 295 14.58 20.75 -12.73
CA PHE A 295 14.96 19.34 -12.68
C PHE A 295 16.12 19.21 -11.71
N LYS A 296 15.91 18.42 -10.64
CA LYS A 296 17.00 18.13 -9.71
C LYS A 296 18.08 17.33 -10.46
N GLN A 297 19.32 17.83 -10.43
CA GLN A 297 20.52 17.07 -10.79
C GLN A 297 20.74 15.94 -9.77
#